data_AF-A0A7Y8KG31-F1
#
_entry.id   AF-A0A7Y8KG31-F1
#
_cell.length_a   1.000
_cell.length_b   1.000
_cell.length_c   1.000
_cell.angle_alpha   90.00
_cell.angle_beta   90.00
_cell.angle_gamma   90.00
#
_symmetry.space_group_name_H-M   'P 1'
#
loop_
_entity.id
_entity.type
_entity.pdbx_description
1 polymer ?
#
loop_
_entity_poly.entity_id
_entity_poly.type
_entity_poly.pdbx_seq_one_letter_code
_entity_poly.pdbx_strand_id
1 'polypeptide(L)'
;MATVNEMLQDEHIAHAVSLEKYKIGVVRRIIAQLNRSDASLSAVLTEALERMPAESFTVERLELLLGEVRAVNAQAYDQVFTALEADLKELAGYEVNWQQTLFQQALPEPVLVRFPLVSISSEQAYAAAMSRPFQGRLLRDWGKQVGAERMVKVRNAIRSGYLEGKTTDQIIRSIRGTRAAGYADGFLERPRKDLAAVVQTAVSHTAATAREQFNVANSELLKAEDWLSTLDTKTSTDCIIRDKLSYEVGTHKPIGHKVPWLQGPGRIHFCCRSTSTPRTKSWRELGIPIDELTPGQRASMDGQVPGDTTYGTWLVRQSDARKAQVLGPMRYQLYNDGKSLEDFYSPTGEWLTLEQIKQHDAQAFAKMAA
;
A
#
# COMPACT_ATOMS: atom_id res chain seq x y z
N MET A 1 -24.56 14.02 16.93
CA MET A 1 -23.13 13.68 17.14
C MET A 1 -22.87 12.39 16.40
N ALA A 2 -21.71 12.26 15.77
CA ALA A 2 -21.30 10.98 15.18
C ALA A 2 -21.14 9.95 16.30
N THR A 3 -21.52 8.71 16.01
CA THR A 3 -21.31 7.57 16.89
C THR A 3 -19.85 7.12 16.85
N VAL A 4 -19.42 6.34 17.83
CA VAL A 4 -18.06 5.77 17.90
C VAL A 4 -17.77 4.96 16.65
N ASN A 5 -18.70 4.13 16.20
CA ASN A 5 -18.51 3.31 15.00
C ASN A 5 -18.38 4.17 13.73
N GLU A 6 -19.11 5.29 13.63
CA GLU A 6 -18.94 6.27 12.54
C GLU A 6 -17.58 6.96 12.60
N MET A 7 -17.14 7.38 13.79
CA MET A 7 -15.83 8.00 13.98
C MET A 7 -14.69 7.04 13.63
N LEU A 8 -14.76 5.79 14.09
CA LEU A 8 -13.76 4.76 13.79
C LEU A 8 -13.69 4.50 12.29
N GLN A 9 -14.83 4.33 11.63
CA GLN A 9 -14.87 4.13 10.18
C GLN A 9 -14.25 5.33 9.44
N ASP A 10 -14.62 6.56 9.81
CA ASP A 10 -14.13 7.77 9.16
C ASP A 10 -12.63 7.95 9.30
N GLU A 11 -12.10 7.72 10.50
CA GLU A 11 -10.66 7.80 10.75
C GLU A 11 -9.90 6.67 10.04
N HIS A 12 -10.45 5.45 9.96
CA HIS A 12 -9.86 4.37 9.18
C HIS A 12 -9.83 4.68 7.67
N ILE A 13 -10.86 5.34 7.13
CA ILE A 13 -10.87 5.80 5.73
C ILE A 13 -9.80 6.88 5.52
N ALA A 14 -9.74 7.89 6.40
CA ALA A 14 -8.72 8.95 6.32
C ALA A 14 -7.30 8.41 6.43
N HIS A 15 -7.10 7.46 7.34
CA HIS A 15 -5.83 6.79 7.56
C HIS A 15 -5.42 5.94 6.38
N ALA A 16 -6.36 5.19 5.76
CA ALA A 16 -6.08 4.44 4.54
C ALA A 16 -5.57 5.35 3.41
N VAL A 17 -6.17 6.53 3.22
CA VAL A 17 -5.68 7.53 2.24
C VAL A 17 -4.26 8.01 2.58
N SER A 18 -3.99 8.25 3.86
CA SER A 18 -2.65 8.67 4.31
C SER A 18 -1.62 7.56 4.11
N LEU A 19 -2.01 6.31 4.36
CA LEU A 19 -1.19 5.13 4.12
C LEU A 19 -0.86 4.95 2.63
N GLU A 20 -1.79 5.23 1.72
CA GLU A 20 -1.51 5.23 0.27
C GLU A 20 -0.42 6.25 -0.10
N LYS A 21 -0.47 7.45 0.48
CA LYS A 21 0.58 8.47 0.28
C LYS A 21 1.93 8.00 0.84
N TYR A 22 1.91 7.38 2.01
CA TYR A 22 3.11 6.81 2.62
C TYR A 22 3.71 5.69 1.74
N LYS A 23 2.89 4.75 1.24
CA LYS A 23 3.30 3.70 0.29
C LYS A 23 4.05 4.29 -0.91
N ILE A 24 3.49 5.33 -1.53
CA ILE A 24 4.13 6.03 -2.66
C ILE A 24 5.49 6.61 -2.27
N GLY A 25 5.57 7.22 -1.07
CA GLY A 25 6.82 7.75 -0.53
C GLY A 25 7.91 6.69 -0.36
N VAL A 26 7.56 5.55 0.27
CA VAL A 26 8.47 4.40 0.46
C VAL A 26 8.93 3.86 -0.90
N VAL A 27 8.01 3.62 -1.83
CA VAL A 27 8.35 3.16 -3.19
C VAL A 27 9.36 4.09 -3.86
N ARG A 28 9.12 5.41 -3.82
CA ARG A 28 10.04 6.39 -4.44
C ARG A 28 11.43 6.33 -3.83
N ARG A 29 11.55 6.23 -2.50
CA ARG A 29 12.86 6.10 -1.82
C ARG A 29 13.56 4.80 -2.20
N ILE A 30 12.85 3.68 -2.14
CA ILE A 30 13.37 2.35 -2.46
C ILE A 30 13.83 2.26 -3.92
N ILE A 31 13.02 2.72 -4.86
CA ILE A 31 13.38 2.74 -6.29
C ILE A 31 14.56 3.69 -6.55
N ALA A 32 14.62 4.85 -5.89
CA ALA A 32 15.78 5.73 -6.00
C ALA A 32 17.07 5.06 -5.50
N GLN A 33 17.01 4.24 -4.44
CA GLN A 33 18.15 3.46 -3.96
C GLN A 33 18.55 2.36 -4.94
N LEU A 34 17.59 1.63 -5.51
CA LEU A 34 17.88 0.66 -6.56
C LEU A 34 18.56 1.34 -7.77
N ASN A 35 18.03 2.48 -8.21
CA ASN A 35 18.55 3.23 -9.35
C ASN A 35 19.99 3.74 -9.13
N ARG A 36 20.40 4.02 -7.88
CA ARG A 36 21.82 4.33 -7.59
C ARG A 36 22.71 3.11 -7.83
N SER A 37 22.23 1.92 -7.48
CA SER A 37 22.95 0.66 -7.70
C SER A 37 22.96 0.23 -9.17
N ASP A 38 21.96 0.63 -9.96
CA ASP A 38 21.90 0.35 -11.41
C ASP A 38 23.08 0.96 -12.17
N ALA A 39 23.65 2.07 -11.70
CA ALA A 39 24.85 2.67 -12.29
C ALA A 39 26.06 1.74 -12.11
N SER A 40 26.27 1.20 -10.91
CA SER A 40 27.32 0.21 -10.62
C SER A 40 27.10 -1.08 -11.38
N LEU A 41 25.85 -1.57 -11.43
CA LEU A 41 25.49 -2.76 -12.22
C LEU A 41 25.84 -2.58 -13.70
N SER A 42 25.54 -1.40 -14.26
CA SER A 42 25.83 -1.10 -15.66
C SER A 42 27.33 -1.05 -15.93
N ALA A 43 28.12 -0.49 -15.01
CA ALA A 43 29.59 -0.43 -15.15
C ALA A 43 30.22 -1.82 -15.14
N VAL A 44 29.88 -2.67 -14.17
CA VAL A 44 30.37 -4.05 -14.09
C VAL A 44 29.89 -4.87 -15.29
N LEU A 45 28.67 -4.61 -15.77
CA LEU A 45 28.17 -5.27 -16.96
C LEU A 45 28.93 -4.85 -18.22
N THR A 46 29.24 -3.56 -18.40
CA THR A 46 30.06 -3.08 -19.52
C THR A 46 31.42 -3.79 -19.53
N GLU A 47 32.12 -3.79 -18.40
CA GLU A 47 33.42 -4.46 -18.27
C GLU A 47 33.34 -5.97 -18.56
N ALA A 48 32.28 -6.64 -18.10
CA ALA A 48 32.05 -8.04 -18.40
C ALA A 48 31.86 -8.30 -19.90
N LEU A 49 31.11 -7.44 -20.59
CA LEU A 49 30.84 -7.59 -22.03
C LEU A 49 32.04 -7.21 -22.90
N GLU A 50 32.87 -6.24 -22.51
CA GLU A 50 34.12 -5.90 -23.20
C GLU A 50 35.12 -7.06 -23.22
N ARG A 51 35.11 -7.90 -22.18
CA ARG A 51 35.93 -9.14 -22.10
C ARG A 51 35.36 -10.30 -22.94
N MET A 52 34.23 -10.08 -23.63
CA MET A 52 33.56 -11.08 -24.47
C MET A 52 33.16 -10.48 -25.84
N PRO A 53 34.13 -10.40 -26.78
CA PRO A 53 33.82 -10.13 -28.19
C PRO A 53 32.75 -11.07 -28.74
N ALA A 54 32.00 -10.61 -29.75
CA ALA A 54 30.86 -11.34 -30.32
C ALA A 54 31.22 -12.76 -30.79
N GLU A 55 32.42 -12.93 -31.32
CA GLU A 55 32.96 -14.19 -31.85
C GLU A 55 33.25 -15.21 -30.73
N SER A 56 33.42 -14.72 -29.49
CA SER A 56 33.71 -15.53 -28.31
C SER A 56 32.47 -15.88 -27.48
N PHE A 57 31.29 -15.47 -27.93
CA PHE A 57 30.04 -15.65 -27.20
C PHE A 57 29.67 -17.13 -27.08
N THR A 58 29.56 -17.60 -25.83
CA THR A 58 28.87 -18.84 -25.47
C THR A 58 28.03 -18.60 -24.23
N VAL A 59 27.01 -19.44 -24.01
CA VAL A 59 26.17 -19.35 -22.82
C VAL A 59 27.00 -19.56 -21.56
N GLU A 60 27.92 -20.52 -21.58
CA GLU A 60 28.79 -20.87 -20.46
C GLU A 60 29.74 -19.71 -20.11
N ARG A 61 30.35 -19.08 -21.13
CA ARG A 61 31.24 -17.93 -20.92
C ARG A 61 30.48 -16.72 -20.39
N LEU A 62 29.27 -16.45 -20.92
CA LEU A 62 28.40 -15.41 -20.39
C LEU A 62 28.08 -15.67 -18.91
N GLU A 63 27.71 -16.90 -18.52
CA GLU A 63 27.40 -17.20 -17.13
C GLU A 63 28.59 -17.01 -16.19
N LEU A 64 29.81 -17.31 -16.64
CA LEU A 64 31.04 -17.06 -15.88
C LEU A 64 31.28 -15.56 -15.67
N LEU A 65 31.16 -14.76 -16.73
CA LEU A 65 31.42 -13.31 -16.69
C LEU A 65 30.34 -12.54 -15.90
N LEU A 66 29.12 -13.05 -15.84
CA LEU A 66 28.04 -12.46 -15.04
C LEU A 66 28.15 -12.73 -13.53
N GLY A 67 29.21 -13.39 -13.05
CA GLY A 67 29.43 -13.65 -11.62
C GLY A 67 29.43 -12.38 -10.77
N GLU A 68 30.21 -11.38 -11.18
CA GLU A 68 30.29 -10.09 -10.47
C GLU A 68 29.00 -9.27 -10.60
N VAL A 69 28.36 -9.30 -11.78
CA VAL A 69 27.05 -8.66 -12.01
C VAL A 69 25.99 -9.23 -11.06
N ARG A 70 25.98 -10.56 -10.83
CA ARG A 70 25.09 -11.20 -9.85
C ARG A 70 25.36 -10.73 -8.42
N ALA A 71 26.63 -10.59 -8.03
CA ALA A 71 27.00 -10.14 -6.69
C ALA A 71 26.55 -8.68 -6.44
N VAL A 72 26.81 -7.78 -7.39
CA VAL A 72 26.36 -6.38 -7.31
C VAL A 72 24.83 -6.29 -7.25
N ASN A 73 24.13 -7.08 -8.05
CA ASN A 73 22.67 -7.13 -8.01
C ASN A 73 22.15 -7.63 -6.65
N ALA A 74 22.72 -8.73 -6.12
CA ALA A 74 22.32 -9.25 -4.82
C ALA A 74 22.52 -8.20 -3.71
N GLN A 75 23.70 -7.56 -3.67
CA GLN A 75 23.99 -6.49 -2.73
C GLN A 75 23.01 -5.32 -2.84
N ALA A 76 22.62 -4.93 -4.05
CA ALA A 76 21.64 -3.86 -4.27
C ALA A 76 20.27 -4.21 -3.67
N TYR A 77 19.81 -5.45 -3.84
CA TYR A 77 18.55 -5.91 -3.24
C TYR A 77 18.64 -6.05 -1.73
N ASP A 78 19.76 -6.53 -1.19
CA ASP A 78 19.96 -6.62 0.27
C ASP A 78 19.88 -5.23 0.92
N GLN A 79 20.53 -4.22 0.31
CA GLN A 79 20.47 -2.84 0.79
C GLN A 79 19.05 -2.26 0.72
N VAL A 80 18.33 -2.53 -0.37
CA VAL A 80 16.94 -2.07 -0.55
C VAL A 80 16.01 -2.73 0.48
N PHE A 81 16.12 -4.04 0.70
CA PHE A 81 15.27 -4.74 1.65
C PHE A 81 15.63 -4.42 3.10
N THR A 82 16.89 -4.14 3.40
CA THR A 82 17.29 -3.59 4.71
C THR A 82 16.63 -2.24 4.98
N ALA A 83 16.62 -1.33 3.99
CA ALA A 83 15.94 -0.05 4.11
C ALA A 83 14.42 -0.21 4.26
N LEU A 84 13.82 -1.13 3.49
CA LEU A 84 12.41 -1.45 3.61
C LEU A 84 12.08 -2.01 5.01
N GLU A 85 12.88 -2.93 5.54
CA GLU A 85 12.67 -3.49 6.88
C GLU A 85 12.68 -2.42 7.99
N ALA A 86 13.56 -1.42 7.87
CA ALA A 86 13.57 -0.28 8.78
C ALA A 86 12.27 0.55 8.69
N ASP A 87 11.83 0.88 7.46
CA ASP A 87 10.56 1.58 7.22
C ASP A 87 9.36 0.79 7.78
N LEU A 88 9.32 -0.53 7.59
CA LEU A 88 8.25 -1.40 8.08
C LEU A 88 8.24 -1.52 9.61
N LYS A 89 9.41 -1.50 10.25
CA LYS A 89 9.50 -1.51 11.72
C LYS A 89 8.92 -0.23 12.32
N GLU A 90 9.26 0.92 11.76
CA GLU A 90 8.70 2.21 12.19
C GLU A 90 7.18 2.24 11.94
N LEU A 91 6.74 1.81 10.76
CA LEU A 91 5.32 1.73 10.42
C LEU A 91 4.55 0.82 11.40
N ALA A 92 5.06 -0.35 11.74
CA ALA A 92 4.39 -1.28 12.65
C ALA A 92 4.12 -0.62 14.02
N GLY A 93 5.11 0.12 14.55
CA GLY A 93 4.95 0.89 15.79
C GLY A 93 3.97 2.05 15.66
N TYR A 94 4.04 2.79 14.55
CA TYR A 94 3.10 3.87 14.25
C TYR A 94 1.65 3.38 14.18
N GLU A 95 1.40 2.26 13.49
CA GLU A 95 0.07 1.70 13.30
C GLU A 95 -0.57 1.26 14.62
N VAL A 96 0.14 0.53 15.48
CA VAL A 96 -0.43 0.12 16.78
C VAL A 96 -0.66 1.31 17.72
N ASN A 97 0.23 2.30 17.71
CA ASN A 97 0.03 3.52 18.49
C ASN A 97 -1.14 4.37 17.96
N TRP A 98 -1.31 4.45 16.63
CA TRP A 98 -2.42 5.15 16.01
C TRP A 98 -3.75 4.51 16.38
N GLN A 99 -3.86 3.17 16.30
CA GLN A 99 -5.04 2.42 16.74
C GLN A 99 -5.37 2.70 18.21
N GLN A 100 -4.37 2.61 19.09
CA GLN A 100 -4.53 2.87 20.51
C GLN A 100 -5.02 4.29 20.78
N THR A 101 -4.39 5.29 20.15
CA THR A 101 -4.77 6.70 20.29
C THR A 101 -6.19 6.96 19.78
N LEU A 102 -6.54 6.38 18.63
CA LEU A 102 -7.89 6.49 18.07
C LEU A 102 -8.93 5.93 19.04
N PHE A 103 -8.71 4.74 19.59
CA PHE A 103 -9.63 4.12 20.55
C PHE A 103 -9.71 4.90 21.86
N GLN A 104 -8.60 5.43 22.37
CA GLN A 104 -8.59 6.28 23.57
C GLN A 104 -9.42 7.57 23.38
N GLN A 105 -9.39 8.14 22.17
CA GLN A 105 -10.14 9.36 21.83
C GLN A 105 -11.61 9.07 21.52
N ALA A 106 -11.90 7.93 20.88
CA ALA A 106 -13.25 7.59 20.41
C ALA A 106 -14.11 6.95 21.51
N LEU A 107 -13.53 6.16 22.42
CA LEU A 107 -14.29 5.45 23.44
C LEU A 107 -14.62 6.34 24.65
N PRO A 108 -15.86 6.28 25.17
CA PRO A 108 -16.22 6.97 26.41
C PRO A 108 -15.42 6.47 27.62
N GLU A 109 -15.12 7.37 28.56
CA GLU A 109 -14.38 7.05 29.79
C GLU A 109 -14.96 5.86 30.58
N PRO A 110 -16.29 5.71 30.79
CA PRO A 110 -16.83 4.55 31.50
C PRO A 110 -16.52 3.20 30.82
N VAL A 111 -16.38 3.20 29.49
CA VAL A 111 -15.96 2.00 28.74
C VAL A 111 -14.49 1.73 29.01
N LEU A 112 -13.63 2.74 28.90
CA LEU A 112 -12.17 2.61 29.10
C LEU A 112 -11.80 2.20 30.54
N VAL A 113 -12.57 2.63 31.54
CA VAL A 113 -12.37 2.22 32.95
C VAL A 113 -12.68 0.73 33.13
N ARG A 114 -13.77 0.24 32.51
CA ARG A 114 -14.21 -1.15 32.66
C ARG A 114 -13.45 -2.11 31.75
N PHE A 115 -13.03 -1.64 30.57
CA PHE A 115 -12.32 -2.38 29.55
C PHE A 115 -11.07 -1.58 29.12
N PRO A 116 -10.01 -1.60 29.94
CA PRO A 116 -8.77 -0.91 29.60
C PRO A 116 -8.18 -1.44 28.30
N LEU A 117 -7.72 -0.55 27.44
CA LEU A 117 -7.11 -0.93 26.16
C LEU A 117 -5.80 -1.67 26.38
N VAL A 118 -5.67 -2.83 25.74
CA VAL A 118 -4.44 -3.59 25.68
C VAL A 118 -3.55 -2.98 24.60
N SER A 119 -2.37 -2.50 25.00
CA SER A 119 -1.36 -2.01 24.07
C SER A 119 -0.55 -3.16 23.48
N ILE A 120 -0.17 -3.01 22.21
CA ILE A 120 0.76 -3.92 21.51
C ILE A 120 2.08 -3.19 21.33
N SER A 121 3.20 -3.84 21.64
CA SER A 121 4.52 -3.22 21.43
C SER A 121 4.86 -3.16 19.94
N SER A 122 5.66 -2.17 19.54
CA SER A 122 6.18 -2.05 18.18
C SER A 122 6.89 -3.33 17.72
N GLU A 123 7.66 -3.97 18.62
CA GLU A 123 8.37 -5.22 18.36
C GLU A 123 7.41 -6.39 18.14
N GLN A 124 6.33 -6.49 18.92
CA GLN A 124 5.32 -7.53 18.75
C GLN A 124 4.60 -7.39 17.41
N ALA A 125 4.19 -6.17 17.05
CA ALA A 125 3.53 -5.88 15.77
C ALA A 125 4.44 -6.18 14.57
N TYR A 126 5.70 -5.73 14.65
CA TYR A 126 6.69 -5.97 13.60
C TYR A 126 7.02 -7.47 13.46
N ALA A 127 7.24 -8.17 14.57
CA ALA A 127 7.51 -9.61 14.56
C ALA A 127 6.34 -10.40 13.94
N ALA A 128 5.10 -10.04 14.28
CA ALA A 128 3.90 -10.66 13.70
C ALA A 128 3.79 -10.40 12.19
N ALA A 129 4.13 -9.20 11.71
CA ALA A 129 4.16 -8.90 10.28
C ALA A 129 5.24 -9.71 9.55
N MET A 130 6.43 -9.83 10.14
CA MET A 130 7.58 -10.53 9.54
C MET A 130 7.46 -12.06 9.58
N SER A 131 6.71 -12.61 10.53
CA SER A 131 6.50 -14.06 10.65
C SER A 131 5.41 -14.59 9.73
N ARG A 132 4.58 -13.71 9.15
CA ARG A 132 3.46 -14.08 8.28
C ARG A 132 3.83 -13.89 6.81
N PRO A 133 3.60 -14.88 5.95
CA PRO A 133 3.82 -14.71 4.52
C PRO A 133 2.80 -13.73 3.94
N PHE A 134 3.21 -12.95 2.95
CA PHE A 134 2.32 -12.20 2.07
C PHE A 134 2.58 -12.63 0.63
N GLN A 135 1.49 -12.84 -0.12
CA GLN A 135 1.57 -13.33 -1.50
C GLN A 135 2.42 -14.62 -1.63
N GLY A 136 2.28 -15.51 -0.62
CA GLY A 136 2.93 -16.82 -0.57
C GLY A 136 4.37 -16.84 -0.03
N ARG A 137 4.94 -15.71 0.39
CA ARG A 137 6.36 -15.62 0.80
C ARG A 137 6.58 -14.67 1.97
N LEU A 138 7.66 -14.91 2.71
CA LEU A 138 8.12 -13.98 3.73
C LEU A 138 8.90 -12.83 3.08
N LEU A 139 8.99 -11.68 3.76
CA LEU A 139 9.70 -10.51 3.25
C LEU A 139 11.17 -10.83 2.89
N ARG A 140 11.85 -11.60 3.74
CA ARG A 140 13.24 -12.05 3.52
C ARG A 140 13.43 -12.88 2.25
N ASP A 141 12.38 -13.56 1.79
CA ASP A 141 12.42 -14.40 0.59
C ASP A 141 12.12 -13.58 -0.68
N TRP A 142 11.34 -12.49 -0.54
CA TRP A 142 11.06 -11.57 -1.64
C TRP A 142 12.32 -10.89 -2.17
N GLY A 143 13.24 -10.46 -1.31
CA GLY A 143 14.50 -9.83 -1.74
C GLY A 143 15.33 -10.73 -2.65
N LYS A 144 15.49 -12.00 -2.24
CA LYS A 144 16.21 -13.01 -3.02
C LYS A 144 15.52 -13.29 -4.36
N GLN A 145 14.20 -13.43 -4.36
CA GLN A 145 13.46 -13.76 -5.57
C GLN A 145 13.50 -12.62 -6.60
N VAL A 146 13.16 -11.39 -6.20
CA VAL A 146 13.09 -10.26 -7.15
C VAL A 146 14.49 -9.97 -7.70
N GLY A 147 15.54 -10.10 -6.87
CA GLY A 147 16.92 -10.02 -7.33
C GLY A 147 17.28 -11.09 -8.35
N ALA A 148 16.91 -12.35 -8.11
CA ALA A 148 17.16 -13.45 -9.04
C ALA A 148 16.40 -13.30 -10.36
N GLU A 149 15.11 -12.91 -10.32
CA GLU A 149 14.28 -12.69 -11.51
C GLU A 149 14.83 -11.56 -12.38
N ARG A 150 15.30 -10.47 -11.75
CA ARG A 150 15.98 -9.40 -12.47
C ARG A 150 17.22 -9.91 -13.22
N MET A 151 18.03 -10.78 -12.60
CA MET A 151 19.22 -11.35 -13.27
C MET A 151 18.86 -12.24 -14.46
N VAL A 152 17.74 -12.97 -14.40
CA VAL A 152 17.21 -13.70 -15.56
C VAL A 152 16.89 -12.74 -16.71
N LYS A 153 16.25 -11.60 -16.42
CA LYS A 153 15.95 -10.58 -17.45
C LYS A 153 17.21 -9.95 -18.04
N VAL A 154 18.19 -9.60 -17.22
CA VAL A 154 19.49 -9.06 -17.67
C VAL A 154 20.18 -10.06 -18.60
N ARG A 155 20.30 -11.33 -18.17
CA ARG A 155 20.89 -12.40 -18.98
C ARG A 155 20.19 -12.58 -20.33
N ASN A 156 18.86 -12.62 -20.33
CA ASN A 156 18.08 -12.78 -21.57
C ASN A 156 18.27 -11.59 -22.51
N ALA A 157 18.29 -10.37 -21.99
CA ALA A 157 18.53 -9.17 -22.78
C ALA A 157 19.94 -9.17 -23.41
N ILE A 158 20.96 -9.63 -22.69
CA ILE A 158 22.32 -9.78 -23.24
C ILE A 158 22.32 -10.82 -24.36
N ARG A 159 21.75 -12.02 -24.11
CA ARG A 159 21.69 -13.09 -25.12
C ARG A 159 21.01 -12.62 -26.41
N SER A 160 19.85 -11.98 -26.31
CA SER A 160 19.16 -11.37 -27.46
C SER A 160 20.05 -10.34 -28.15
N GLY A 161 20.75 -9.50 -27.39
CA GLY A 161 21.67 -8.52 -27.94
C GLY A 161 22.79 -9.10 -28.80
N TYR A 162 23.46 -10.15 -28.33
CA TYR A 162 24.48 -10.85 -29.12
C TYR A 162 23.89 -11.51 -30.37
N LEU A 163 22.73 -12.15 -30.26
CA LEU A 163 22.05 -12.79 -31.40
C LEU A 163 21.62 -11.78 -32.47
N GLU A 164 21.24 -10.57 -32.04
CA GLU A 164 20.86 -9.46 -32.93
C GLU A 164 22.07 -8.69 -33.50
N GLY A 165 23.31 -9.07 -33.15
CA GLY A 165 24.52 -8.39 -33.60
C GLY A 165 24.72 -6.99 -33.01
N LYS A 166 24.12 -6.72 -31.85
CA LYS A 166 24.24 -5.41 -31.17
C LYS A 166 25.65 -5.22 -30.58
N THR A 167 26.11 -3.97 -30.58
CA THR A 167 27.34 -3.59 -29.85
C THR A 167 27.11 -3.64 -28.34
N THR A 168 28.20 -3.75 -27.56
CA THR A 168 28.14 -3.68 -26.09
C THR A 168 27.33 -2.49 -25.61
N ASP A 169 27.58 -1.29 -26.15
CA ASP A 169 26.84 -0.07 -25.79
C ASP A 169 25.33 -0.17 -26.06
N GLN A 170 24.95 -0.77 -27.19
CA GLN A 170 23.54 -0.98 -27.54
C GLN A 170 22.86 -1.98 -26.60
N ILE A 171 23.57 -3.04 -26.20
CA ILE A 171 23.08 -4.03 -25.22
C ILE A 171 22.88 -3.36 -23.86
N ILE A 172 23.90 -2.65 -23.35
CA ILE A 172 23.84 -1.93 -22.08
C ILE A 172 22.71 -0.90 -22.07
N ARG A 173 22.58 -0.12 -23.15
CA ARG A 173 21.49 0.87 -23.29
C ARG A 173 20.11 0.22 -23.29
N SER A 174 19.95 -0.93 -23.97
CA SER A 174 18.69 -1.68 -23.98
C SER A 174 18.32 -2.20 -22.58
N ILE A 175 19.32 -2.58 -21.78
CA ILE A 175 19.11 -3.07 -20.41
C ILE A 175 18.75 -1.91 -19.48
N ARG A 176 19.60 -0.88 -19.44
CA ARG A 176 19.48 0.24 -18.51
C ARG A 176 18.32 1.18 -18.84
N GLY A 177 18.07 1.41 -20.12
CA GLY A 177 17.25 2.50 -20.62
C GLY A 177 18.02 3.82 -20.72
N THR A 178 17.35 4.87 -21.17
CA THR A 178 17.92 6.20 -21.40
C THR A 178 17.48 7.20 -20.34
N ARG A 179 18.35 8.16 -20.02
CA ARG A 179 18.01 9.24 -19.09
C ARG A 179 16.85 10.10 -19.60
N ALA A 180 16.74 10.30 -20.91
CA ALA A 180 15.69 11.07 -21.55
C ALA A 180 14.28 10.48 -21.31
N ALA A 181 14.17 9.15 -21.30
CA ALA A 181 12.92 8.44 -20.99
C ALA A 181 12.78 8.08 -19.50
N GLY A 182 13.61 8.65 -18.62
CA GLY A 182 13.61 8.30 -17.20
C GLY A 182 13.93 6.82 -16.94
N TYR A 183 14.65 6.17 -17.86
CA TYR A 183 14.99 4.74 -17.86
C TYR A 183 13.81 3.78 -18.05
N ALA A 184 12.62 4.29 -18.40
CA ALA A 184 11.42 3.49 -18.62
C ALA A 184 11.44 2.68 -19.94
N ASP A 185 12.35 3.02 -20.84
CA ASP A 185 12.61 2.35 -22.13
C ASP A 185 13.59 1.16 -22.02
N GLY A 186 14.11 0.87 -20.82
CA GLY A 186 15.03 -0.24 -20.58
C GLY A 186 14.35 -1.51 -20.05
N PHE A 187 14.97 -2.66 -20.26
CA PHE A 187 14.51 -3.94 -19.68
C PHE A 187 14.43 -3.94 -18.14
N LEU A 188 15.19 -3.05 -17.48
CA LEU A 188 15.15 -2.89 -16.03
C LEU A 188 13.88 -2.21 -15.50
N GLU A 189 13.04 -1.63 -16.35
CA GLU A 189 11.79 -1.00 -15.91
C GLU A 189 10.81 -2.01 -15.32
N ARG A 190 10.72 -3.22 -15.89
CA ARG A 190 9.82 -4.25 -15.36
C ARG A 190 10.22 -4.70 -13.95
N PRO A 191 11.48 -5.07 -13.68
CA PRO A 191 11.97 -5.32 -12.31
C PRO A 191 11.71 -4.18 -11.32
N ARG A 192 11.77 -2.91 -11.75
CA ARG A 192 11.41 -1.77 -10.89
C ARG A 192 9.93 -1.78 -10.52
N LYS A 193 9.05 -2.06 -11.48
CA LYS A 193 7.60 -2.19 -11.22
C LYS A 193 7.29 -3.38 -10.32
N ASP A 194 7.96 -4.51 -10.53
CA ASP A 194 7.79 -5.71 -9.69
C ASP A 194 8.24 -5.44 -8.24
N LEU A 195 9.40 -4.78 -8.05
CA LEU A 195 9.84 -4.33 -6.73
C LEU A 195 8.85 -3.34 -6.09
N ALA A 196 8.35 -2.36 -6.86
CA ALA A 196 7.37 -1.41 -6.36
C ALA A 196 6.09 -2.09 -5.87
N ALA A 197 5.61 -3.13 -6.57
CA ALA A 197 4.45 -3.91 -6.16
C ALA A 197 4.72 -4.68 -4.85
N VAL A 198 5.90 -5.29 -4.72
CA VAL A 198 6.31 -5.97 -3.47
C VAL A 198 6.37 -4.99 -2.31
N VAL A 199 6.99 -3.83 -2.49
CA VAL A 199 7.09 -2.77 -1.46
C VAL A 199 5.71 -2.31 -1.00
N GLN A 200 4.81 -1.97 -1.94
CA GLN A 200 3.44 -1.55 -1.60
C GLN A 200 2.68 -2.64 -0.83
N THR A 201 2.87 -3.90 -1.23
CA THR A 201 2.23 -5.04 -0.58
C THR A 201 2.79 -5.28 0.82
N ALA A 202 4.10 -5.14 1.02
CA ALA A 202 4.74 -5.27 2.32
C ALA A 202 4.27 -4.20 3.32
N VAL A 203 4.13 -2.95 2.87
CA VAL A 203 3.57 -1.85 3.68
C VAL A 203 2.12 -2.14 4.07
N SER A 204 1.31 -2.55 3.09
CA SER A 204 -0.12 -2.88 3.32
C SER A 204 -0.28 -4.06 4.29
N HIS A 205 0.57 -5.08 4.13
CA HIS A 205 0.62 -6.26 4.99
C HIS A 205 1.00 -5.92 6.42
N THR A 206 1.98 -5.04 6.60
CA THR A 206 2.43 -4.60 7.93
C THR A 206 1.32 -3.83 8.64
N ALA A 207 0.69 -2.86 7.97
CA ALA A 207 -0.42 -2.10 8.54
C ALA A 207 -1.63 -2.98 8.88
N ALA A 208 -2.03 -3.88 7.97
CA ALA A 208 -3.13 -4.82 8.22
C ALA A 208 -2.83 -5.78 9.38
N THR A 209 -1.58 -6.25 9.50
CA THR A 209 -1.18 -7.14 10.59
C THR A 209 -1.13 -6.41 11.94
N ALA A 210 -0.60 -5.19 11.99
CA ALA A 210 -0.61 -4.37 13.19
C ALA A 210 -2.05 -4.10 13.68
N ARG A 211 -2.96 -3.73 12.77
CA ARG A 211 -4.38 -3.57 13.07
C ARG A 211 -5.01 -4.86 13.61
N GLU A 212 -4.75 -5.99 12.96
CA GLU A 212 -5.28 -7.29 13.42
C GLU A 212 -4.77 -7.64 14.83
N GLN A 213 -3.49 -7.42 15.12
CA GLN A 213 -2.95 -7.64 16.46
C GLN A 213 -3.67 -6.79 17.51
N PHE A 214 -3.89 -5.50 17.22
CA PHE A 214 -4.63 -4.61 18.11
C PHE A 214 -6.09 -5.06 18.31
N ASN A 215 -6.79 -5.40 17.22
CA ASN A 215 -8.18 -5.84 17.27
C ASN A 215 -8.34 -7.13 18.07
N VAL A 216 -7.47 -8.12 17.86
CA VAL A 216 -7.49 -9.38 18.60
C VAL A 216 -7.26 -9.16 20.09
N ALA A 217 -6.27 -8.34 20.45
CA ALA A 217 -5.95 -8.03 21.85
C ALA A 217 -7.07 -7.27 22.57
N ASN A 218 -7.91 -6.54 21.83
CA ASN A 218 -9.03 -5.77 22.35
C ASN A 218 -10.40 -6.35 21.94
N SER A 219 -10.45 -7.65 21.61
CA SER A 219 -11.66 -8.30 21.08
C SER A 219 -12.86 -8.27 22.02
N GLU A 220 -12.65 -8.08 23.33
CA GLU A 220 -13.74 -7.89 24.30
C GLU A 220 -14.58 -6.63 24.02
N LEU A 221 -13.97 -5.59 23.46
CA LEU A 221 -14.63 -4.34 23.06
C LEU A 221 -15.31 -4.44 21.69
N LEU A 222 -14.92 -5.42 20.88
CA LEU A 222 -15.24 -5.46 19.46
C LEU A 222 -16.31 -6.51 19.17
N LYS A 223 -17.30 -6.09 18.38
CA LYS A 223 -18.37 -6.94 17.87
C LYS A 223 -17.97 -7.63 16.57
N ALA A 224 -17.29 -6.90 15.68
CA ALA A 224 -16.92 -7.39 14.36
C ALA A 224 -15.76 -6.57 13.77
N GLU A 225 -15.18 -7.06 12.70
CA GLU A 225 -14.36 -6.31 11.76
C GLU A 225 -15.10 -6.19 10.43
N ASP A 226 -15.32 -4.96 9.98
CA ASP A 226 -15.99 -4.69 8.71
C ASP A 226 -14.96 -4.41 7.63
N TRP A 227 -15.15 -5.04 6.48
CA TRP A 227 -14.32 -4.79 5.31
C TRP A 227 -14.67 -3.43 4.70
N LEU A 228 -13.66 -2.64 4.37
CA LEU A 228 -13.80 -1.36 3.68
C LEU A 228 -12.99 -1.39 2.39
N SER A 229 -13.68 -1.52 1.26
CA SER A 229 -13.00 -1.44 -0.02
C SER A 229 -12.72 0.00 -0.42
N THR A 230 -11.58 0.22 -1.07
CA THR A 230 -11.40 1.44 -1.86
C THR A 230 -12.51 1.48 -2.92
N LEU A 231 -13.15 2.62 -3.13
CA LEU A 231 -14.21 2.76 -4.12
C LEU A 231 -13.66 3.45 -5.36
N ASP A 232 -12.96 2.70 -6.20
CA ASP A 232 -12.47 3.18 -7.49
C ASP A 232 -12.46 2.07 -8.55
N THR A 233 -12.16 2.46 -9.79
CA THR A 233 -12.15 1.54 -10.96
C THR A 233 -11.00 0.53 -10.94
N LYS A 234 -10.06 0.65 -10.01
CA LYS A 234 -8.92 -0.26 -9.83
C LYS A 234 -9.12 -1.24 -8.68
N THR A 235 -10.28 -1.22 -8.05
CA THR A 235 -10.62 -2.13 -6.96
C THR A 235 -10.94 -3.51 -7.53
N SER A 236 -10.29 -4.55 -6.99
CA SER A 236 -10.44 -5.91 -7.50
C SER A 236 -11.83 -6.48 -7.21
N THR A 237 -12.25 -7.47 -8.01
CA THR A 237 -13.50 -8.22 -7.77
C THR A 237 -13.53 -8.88 -6.39
N ASP A 238 -12.37 -9.33 -5.91
CA ASP A 238 -12.19 -9.87 -4.57
C ASP A 238 -12.46 -8.84 -3.47
N CYS A 239 -12.03 -7.60 -3.66
CA CYS A 239 -12.35 -6.53 -2.73
C CYS A 239 -13.81 -6.08 -2.85
N ILE A 240 -14.34 -5.96 -4.08
CA ILE A 240 -15.71 -5.48 -4.34
C ILE A 240 -16.75 -6.37 -3.64
N ILE A 241 -16.66 -7.70 -3.80
CA ILE A 241 -17.64 -8.62 -3.21
C ILE A 241 -17.65 -8.62 -1.67
N ARG A 242 -16.57 -8.09 -1.07
CA ARG A 242 -16.40 -8.04 0.39
C ARG A 242 -16.78 -6.70 0.99
N ASP A 243 -17.01 -5.67 0.18
CA ASP A 243 -17.26 -4.33 0.71
C ASP A 243 -18.40 -4.34 1.73
N LYS A 244 -18.13 -3.76 2.91
CA LYS A 244 -19.05 -3.62 4.05
C LYS A 244 -19.51 -4.94 4.69
N LEU A 245 -18.95 -6.07 4.28
CA LEU A 245 -19.21 -7.35 4.94
C LEU A 245 -18.49 -7.43 6.30
N SER A 246 -19.16 -8.06 7.27
CA SER A 246 -18.74 -8.13 8.67
C SER A 246 -18.17 -9.51 9.01
N TYR A 247 -17.07 -9.53 9.76
CA TYR A 247 -16.38 -10.76 10.16
C TYR A 247 -16.13 -10.78 11.66
N GLU A 248 -16.13 -11.96 12.28
CA GLU A 248 -15.74 -12.13 13.68
C GLU A 248 -14.28 -11.70 13.89
N VAL A 249 -14.01 -10.97 14.96
CA VAL A 249 -12.65 -10.51 15.31
C VAL A 249 -11.76 -11.73 15.59
N GLY A 250 -10.58 -11.77 14.98
CA GLY A 250 -9.59 -12.84 15.15
C GLY A 250 -9.88 -14.12 14.36
N THR A 251 -11.08 -14.71 14.45
CA THR A 251 -11.43 -15.91 13.67
C THR A 251 -11.75 -15.58 12.20
N HIS A 252 -12.17 -14.34 11.94
CA HIS A 252 -12.66 -13.86 10.66
C HIS A 252 -13.77 -14.72 10.03
N LYS A 253 -14.60 -15.34 10.88
CA LYS A 253 -15.80 -16.04 10.39
C LYS A 253 -16.81 -15.03 9.84
N PRO A 254 -17.39 -15.29 8.65
CA PRO A 254 -18.45 -14.46 8.08
C PRO A 254 -19.65 -14.28 9.01
N ILE A 255 -20.12 -13.05 9.20
CA ILE A 255 -21.31 -12.74 10.01
C ILE A 255 -22.48 -12.43 9.08
N GLY A 256 -23.44 -13.36 8.96
CA GLY A 256 -24.64 -13.16 8.15
C GLY A 256 -24.43 -13.30 6.63
N HIS A 257 -23.28 -13.81 6.18
CA HIS A 257 -22.99 -14.09 4.77
C HIS A 257 -22.06 -15.32 4.62
N LYS A 258 -21.75 -15.69 3.36
CA LYS A 258 -20.89 -16.86 3.03
C LYS A 258 -19.52 -16.49 2.45
N VAL A 259 -19.28 -15.21 2.17
CA VAL A 259 -18.03 -14.73 1.58
C VAL A 259 -16.88 -14.84 2.60
N PRO A 260 -15.78 -15.56 2.31
CA PRO A 260 -14.68 -15.76 3.25
C PRO A 260 -13.72 -14.56 3.29
N TRP A 261 -13.10 -14.32 4.44
CA TRP A 261 -12.11 -13.25 4.66
C TRP A 261 -10.83 -13.37 3.80
N LEU A 262 -10.42 -14.61 3.52
CA LEU A 262 -9.13 -14.93 2.90
C LEU A 262 -7.96 -14.32 3.72
N GLN A 263 -7.03 -13.61 3.08
CA GLN A 263 -5.92 -12.94 3.77
C GLN A 263 -6.34 -11.60 4.39
N GLY A 264 -7.54 -11.10 4.11
CA GLY A 264 -8.04 -9.81 4.60
C GLY A 264 -7.65 -8.61 3.71
N PRO A 265 -8.26 -7.44 3.98
CA PRO A 265 -8.04 -6.23 3.20
C PRO A 265 -6.61 -5.70 3.44
N GLY A 266 -5.98 -5.22 2.37
CA GLY A 266 -4.56 -4.83 2.37
C GLY A 266 -3.59 -5.99 2.18
N ARG A 267 -4.05 -7.26 2.25
CA ARG A 267 -3.20 -8.47 2.10
C ARG A 267 -3.64 -9.43 1.01
N ILE A 268 -4.92 -9.38 0.62
CA ILE A 268 -5.56 -10.33 -0.29
C ILE A 268 -4.87 -10.46 -1.66
N HIS A 269 -4.34 -9.37 -2.21
CA HIS A 269 -3.59 -9.36 -3.47
C HIS A 269 -2.50 -8.29 -3.46
N PHE A 270 -1.62 -8.32 -4.46
CA PHE A 270 -0.63 -7.26 -4.66
C PHE A 270 -1.28 -5.88 -4.75
N CYS A 271 -0.62 -4.90 -4.14
CA CYS A 271 -1.05 -3.50 -4.15
C CYS A 271 -2.51 -3.28 -3.69
N CYS A 272 -3.00 -4.12 -2.77
CA CYS A 272 -4.34 -3.94 -2.22
C CYS A 272 -4.43 -2.65 -1.40
N ARG A 273 -5.49 -1.87 -1.65
CA ARG A 273 -5.75 -0.57 -1.01
C ARG A 273 -6.95 -0.58 -0.08
N SER A 274 -7.71 -1.67 -0.08
CA SER A 274 -8.80 -1.90 0.87
C SER A 274 -8.24 -1.99 2.29
N THR A 275 -9.07 -1.63 3.26
CA THR A 275 -8.77 -1.72 4.70
C THR A 275 -9.92 -2.40 5.44
N SER A 276 -9.83 -2.52 6.76
CA SER A 276 -10.96 -2.88 7.63
C SER A 276 -11.13 -1.85 8.72
N THR A 277 -12.35 -1.73 9.23
CA THR A 277 -12.67 -0.96 10.43
C THR A 277 -13.21 -1.90 11.51
N PRO A 278 -12.74 -1.79 12.75
CA PRO A 278 -13.37 -2.48 13.87
C PRO A 278 -14.75 -1.85 14.15
N ARG A 279 -15.70 -2.70 14.54
CA ARG A 279 -17.03 -2.30 15.03
C ARG A 279 -17.10 -2.64 16.51
N THR A 280 -17.38 -1.65 17.34
CA THR A 280 -17.49 -1.80 18.78
C THR A 280 -18.81 -2.47 19.19
N LYS A 281 -18.82 -3.11 20.35
CA LYS A 281 -20.04 -3.56 21.03
C LYS A 281 -20.84 -2.38 21.56
N SER A 282 -22.16 -2.50 21.54
CA SER A 282 -23.08 -1.55 22.19
C SER A 282 -22.90 -1.54 23.71
N TRP A 283 -23.47 -0.54 24.38
CA TRP A 283 -23.48 -0.47 25.86
C TRP A 283 -24.07 -1.73 26.51
N ARG A 284 -25.16 -2.25 25.93
CA ARG A 284 -25.81 -3.47 26.39
C ARG A 284 -24.94 -4.71 26.21
N GLU A 285 -24.27 -4.83 25.07
CA GLU A 285 -23.34 -5.94 24.78
C GLU A 285 -22.09 -5.90 25.67
N LEU A 286 -21.73 -4.72 26.17
CA LEU A 286 -20.67 -4.52 27.17
C LEU A 286 -21.16 -4.71 28.62
N GLY A 287 -22.45 -4.96 28.83
CA GLY A 287 -23.03 -5.15 30.17
C GLY A 287 -22.99 -3.88 31.04
N ILE A 288 -23.01 -2.69 30.42
CA ILE A 288 -23.03 -1.40 31.11
C ILE A 288 -24.50 -0.93 31.19
N PRO A 289 -25.02 -0.62 32.41
CA PRO A 289 -26.40 -0.16 32.58
C PRO A 289 -26.64 1.14 31.82
N ILE A 290 -27.54 1.10 30.83
CA ILE A 290 -27.82 2.25 29.96
C ILE A 290 -28.56 3.38 30.70
N ASP A 291 -29.23 3.05 31.80
CA ASP A 291 -30.10 3.96 32.56
C ASP A 291 -29.32 4.99 33.38
N GLU A 292 -28.01 4.76 33.59
CA GLU A 292 -27.10 5.68 34.28
C GLU A 292 -26.39 6.65 33.31
N LEU A 293 -26.66 6.55 32.00
CA LEU A 293 -25.99 7.32 30.96
C LEU A 293 -26.84 8.49 30.43
N THR A 294 -26.21 9.63 30.19
CA THR A 294 -26.87 10.76 29.53
C THR A 294 -27.31 10.39 28.10
N PRO A 295 -28.34 11.05 27.53
CA PRO A 295 -28.77 10.79 26.15
C PRO A 295 -27.62 10.85 25.11
N GLY A 296 -26.65 11.76 25.30
CA GLY A 296 -25.48 11.87 24.43
C GLY A 296 -24.50 10.70 24.57
N GLN A 297 -24.28 10.21 25.79
CA GLN A 297 -23.46 9.01 26.04
C GLN A 297 -24.13 7.74 25.49
N ARG A 298 -25.45 7.62 25.60
CA ARG A 298 -26.20 6.49 25.04
C ARG A 298 -26.05 6.40 23.52
N ALA A 299 -26.19 7.54 22.84
CA ALA A 299 -26.11 7.60 21.38
C ALA A 299 -24.70 7.33 20.81
N SER A 300 -23.63 7.37 21.62
CA SER A 300 -22.27 7.24 21.11
C SER A 300 -21.91 5.81 20.69
N MET A 301 -22.21 4.78 21.50
CA MET A 301 -21.82 3.39 21.19
C MET A 301 -22.86 2.64 20.35
N ASP A 302 -24.13 3.07 20.36
CA ASP A 302 -25.25 2.33 19.76
C ASP A 302 -25.44 2.60 18.24
N GLY A 303 -24.47 3.24 17.60
CA GLY A 303 -24.51 3.56 16.17
C GLY A 303 -24.25 2.37 15.27
N GLN A 304 -25.10 2.20 14.25
CA GLN A 304 -24.78 1.34 13.11
C GLN A 304 -23.67 1.98 12.27
N VAL A 305 -22.79 1.16 11.71
CA VAL A 305 -21.81 1.61 10.71
C VAL A 305 -22.59 2.08 9.48
N PRO A 306 -22.36 3.31 8.96
CA PRO A 306 -23.04 3.81 7.77
C PRO A 306 -22.95 2.82 6.59
N GLY A 307 -24.08 2.20 6.28
CA GLY A 307 -24.19 1.18 5.23
C GLY A 307 -24.01 1.73 3.81
N ASP A 308 -24.19 3.04 3.59
CA ASP A 308 -24.28 3.64 2.25
C ASP A 308 -23.21 4.70 1.95
N THR A 309 -22.28 4.98 2.87
CA THR A 309 -21.31 6.04 2.64
C THR A 309 -20.29 5.66 1.57
N THR A 310 -20.35 6.32 0.42
CA THR A 310 -19.29 6.28 -0.60
C THR A 310 -18.13 7.19 -0.20
N TYR A 311 -16.95 7.06 -0.80
CA TYR A 311 -15.83 7.94 -0.51
C TYR A 311 -16.16 9.42 -0.79
N GLY A 312 -16.90 9.71 -1.87
CA GLY A 312 -17.40 11.06 -2.18
C GLY A 312 -18.35 11.58 -1.09
N THR A 313 -19.31 10.75 -0.66
CA THR A 313 -20.22 11.08 0.43
C THR A 313 -19.48 11.29 1.76
N TRP A 314 -18.46 10.46 2.05
CA TRP A 314 -17.60 10.62 3.22
C TRP A 314 -16.82 11.91 3.18
N LEU A 315 -16.24 12.28 2.03
CA LEU A 315 -15.41 13.48 1.91
C LEU A 315 -16.22 14.76 2.11
N VAL A 316 -17.45 14.81 1.60
CA VAL A 316 -18.36 15.97 1.73
C VAL A 316 -18.61 16.33 3.20
N ARG A 317 -18.79 15.34 4.08
CA ARG A 317 -19.07 15.54 5.51
C ARG A 317 -17.84 15.92 6.36
N GLN A 318 -16.63 15.83 5.82
CA GLN A 318 -15.41 16.17 6.56
C GLN A 318 -15.21 17.68 6.71
N SER A 319 -14.42 18.09 7.72
CA SER A 319 -14.00 19.49 7.88
C SER A 319 -13.09 19.94 6.73
N ASP A 320 -13.04 21.25 6.50
CA ASP A 320 -12.18 21.84 5.45
C ASP A 320 -10.70 21.49 5.62
N ALA A 321 -10.21 21.51 6.85
CA ALA A 321 -8.85 21.07 7.17
C ALA A 321 -8.61 19.61 6.76
N ARG A 322 -9.58 18.72 7.01
CA ARG A 322 -9.49 17.30 6.65
C ARG A 322 -9.59 17.10 5.13
N LYS A 323 -10.50 17.81 4.45
CA LYS A 323 -10.58 17.81 2.98
C LYS A 323 -9.27 18.26 2.35
N ALA A 324 -8.66 19.32 2.89
CA ALA A 324 -7.34 19.81 2.46
C ALA A 324 -6.22 18.78 2.68
N GLN A 325 -6.22 18.10 3.82
CA GLN A 325 -5.25 17.03 4.10
C GLN A 325 -5.41 15.84 3.14
N VAL A 326 -6.65 15.46 2.85
CA VAL A 326 -7.02 14.34 1.97
C VAL A 326 -6.64 14.64 0.53
N LEU A 327 -7.10 15.76 -0.03
CA LEU A 327 -6.89 16.13 -1.43
C LEU A 327 -5.52 16.75 -1.72
N GLY A 328 -4.91 17.38 -0.71
CA GLY A 328 -3.78 18.30 -0.86
C GLY A 328 -4.26 19.72 -1.19
N PRO A 329 -3.44 20.76 -0.94
CA PRO A 329 -3.87 22.16 -0.95
C PRO A 329 -4.44 22.60 -2.31
N MET A 330 -3.77 22.24 -3.40
CA MET A 330 -4.19 22.66 -4.75
C MET A 330 -5.48 21.97 -5.21
N ARG A 331 -5.67 20.68 -4.92
CA ARG A 331 -6.90 19.97 -5.31
C ARG A 331 -8.07 20.33 -4.41
N TYR A 332 -7.81 20.62 -3.15
CA TYR A 332 -8.82 21.14 -2.27
C TYR A 332 -9.35 22.49 -2.75
N GLN A 333 -8.46 23.37 -3.23
CA GLN A 333 -8.88 24.62 -3.87
C GLN A 333 -9.75 24.33 -5.11
N LEU A 334 -9.31 23.46 -6.01
CA LEU A 334 -10.09 23.07 -7.20
C LEU A 334 -11.45 22.43 -6.84
N TYR A 335 -11.50 21.65 -5.76
CA TYR A 335 -12.73 21.04 -5.25
C TYR A 335 -13.70 22.10 -4.73
N ASN A 336 -13.19 23.12 -4.03
CA ASN A 336 -13.99 24.28 -3.63
C ASN A 336 -14.45 25.13 -4.82
N ASP A 337 -13.65 25.18 -5.89
CA ASP A 337 -13.97 25.88 -7.14
C ASP A 337 -14.96 25.10 -8.03
N GLY A 338 -15.49 23.97 -7.54
CA GLY A 338 -16.58 23.23 -8.17
C GLY A 338 -16.19 21.95 -8.90
N LYS A 339 -14.91 21.54 -8.87
CA LYS A 339 -14.53 20.20 -9.37
C LYS A 339 -15.03 19.10 -8.44
N SER A 340 -15.55 18.04 -9.03
CA SER A 340 -15.93 16.81 -8.33
C SER A 340 -14.70 15.96 -8.01
N LEU A 341 -14.87 14.94 -7.16
CA LEU A 341 -13.75 14.05 -6.82
C LEU A 341 -13.30 13.24 -8.05
N GLU A 342 -14.26 12.86 -8.88
CA GLU A 342 -14.12 12.10 -10.11
C GLU A 342 -13.21 12.83 -11.12
N ASP A 343 -13.24 14.17 -11.13
CA ASP A 343 -12.40 15.01 -11.98
C ASP A 343 -10.90 14.95 -11.65
N PHE A 344 -10.54 14.42 -10.47
CA PHE A 344 -9.14 14.20 -10.08
C PHE A 344 -8.58 12.86 -10.53
N TYR A 345 -9.40 12.03 -11.16
CA TYR A 345 -9.00 10.73 -11.67
C TYR A 345 -9.11 10.67 -13.20
N SER A 346 -8.26 9.86 -13.82
CA SER A 346 -8.44 9.50 -15.22
C SER A 346 -9.70 8.65 -15.42
N PRO A 347 -10.18 8.44 -16.66
CA PRO A 347 -11.24 7.47 -16.94
C PRO A 347 -10.91 6.04 -16.47
N THR A 348 -9.63 5.73 -16.27
CA THR A 348 -9.12 4.46 -15.74
C THR A 348 -8.83 4.49 -14.23
N GLY A 349 -9.27 5.56 -13.53
CA GLY A 349 -9.13 5.72 -12.08
C GLY A 349 -7.71 6.01 -11.60
N GLU A 350 -6.84 6.56 -12.44
CA GLU A 350 -5.51 6.99 -12.01
C GLU A 350 -5.61 8.39 -11.41
N TRP A 351 -5.08 8.60 -10.21
CA TRP A 351 -4.98 9.94 -9.63
C TRP A 351 -4.14 10.83 -10.54
N LEU A 352 -4.78 11.77 -11.22
CA LEU A 352 -4.13 12.65 -12.18
C LEU A 352 -3.11 13.51 -11.46
N THR A 353 -2.01 13.87 -12.12
CA THR A 353 -1.12 14.95 -11.64
C THR A 353 -1.78 16.31 -11.86
N LEU A 354 -1.29 17.35 -11.17
CA LEU A 354 -1.80 18.71 -11.38
C LEU A 354 -1.58 19.19 -12.81
N GLU A 355 -0.48 18.76 -13.44
CA GLU A 355 -0.20 19.07 -14.83
C GLU A 355 -1.19 18.39 -15.78
N GLN A 356 -1.53 17.12 -15.52
CA GLN A 356 -2.55 16.40 -16.30
C GLN A 356 -3.93 17.03 -16.15
N ILE A 357 -4.31 17.46 -14.94
CA ILE A 357 -5.59 18.17 -14.71
C ILE A 357 -5.62 19.46 -15.53
N LYS A 358 -4.55 20.28 -15.48
CA LYS A 358 -4.44 21.52 -16.25
C LYS A 358 -4.50 21.30 -17.75
N GLN A 359 -3.85 20.25 -18.27
CA GLN A 359 -3.91 19.90 -19.68
C GLN A 359 -5.32 19.48 -20.11
N HIS A 360 -6.02 18.71 -19.28
CA HIS A 360 -7.39 18.28 -19.56
C HIS A 360 -8.37 19.46 -19.56
N ASP A 361 -8.23 20.38 -18.60
CA ASP A 361 -9.01 21.61 -18.55
C ASP A 361 -8.78 22.49 -19.78
N ALA A 362 -7.52 22.67 -20.19
CA ALA A 362 -7.18 23.43 -21.40
C ALA A 362 -7.80 22.82 -22.67
N GLN A 363 -7.81 21.48 -22.78
CA GLN A 363 -8.44 20.78 -23.91
C GLN A 363 -9.96 20.90 -23.88
N ALA A 364 -10.59 20.82 -22.71
CA ALA A 364 -12.03 20.99 -22.55
C ALA A 364 -12.47 22.42 -22.93
N PHE A 365 -11.75 23.45 -22.45
CA PHE A 365 -12.04 24.84 -22.80
C PHE A 365 -11.83 25.14 -24.28
N ALA A 366 -10.80 24.57 -24.90
CA ALA A 366 -10.58 24.69 -26.34
C ALA A 366 -11.72 24.08 -27.17
N LYS A 367 -12.30 22.96 -26.71
CA LYS A 367 -13.48 22.32 -27.35
C LYS A 367 -14.78 23.08 -27.14
N MET A 368 -14.91 23.86 -26.06
CA MET A 368 -16.09 24.70 -25.81
C MET A 368 -16.04 26.02 -26.58
N ALA A 369 -14.84 26.47 -26.95
CA ALA A 369 -14.62 27.70 -27.72
C ALA A 369 -14.64 27.48 -29.25
N ALA A 370 -14.73 26.24 -29.70
CA ALA A 370 -14.90 25.82 -31.09
C ALA A 370 -16.36 25.41 -31.32
#